data_AF-A0A9W9D0I9-F1
#
_entry.id   AF-A0A9W9D0I9-F1
#
_cell.length_a   1.000
_cell.length_b   1.000
_cell.length_c   1.000
_cell.angle_alpha   90.00
_cell.angle_beta   90.00
_cell.angle_gamma   90.00
#
_symmetry.space_group_name_H-M   'P 1'
#
loop_
_entity.id
_entity.type
_entity.pdbx_description
1 polymer ?
#
loop_
_entity_poly.entity_id
_entity_poly.type
_entity_poly.pdbx_seq_one_letter_code
_entity_poly.pdbx_strand_id
1 'polypeptide(L)'
;MAADRHHTINAFQSLNDTKNLMHYIRLLRPPSLERNNNLKLIITITTDLGDSFLQAEQPLPITVHARHLEREGPHWTKHTVRIDDGSLKWRSGLRVLKLDLRIPDPVLRKLRVGEDENSAPSIRIIASPNNSELPDIAEIPFDTEGRILGLSVPLPRPEKETCFTATREFSTLINGVERTLSIDEEIGESIDRHVWDAGVVTTGLLSDICKPANEGKWRETPLLRGILSSANPERPLNVIELGCGVGILGIGLAAALSPQYESEAQNTSFHEEGDDHSENGTLNSPTNTVCKSGDFGSILLTDLPDAEELTKKNIIQYREGQWEIGSRKSPLEFESLDWEDGKNGVFGPKANATEWGLIIISDCTYNVDMLPALVETLSALHRSSVSLAKAGPKVMLATKPRHSSEKALFELMAASGWNIQESASQPLPSLGLEDERVEIYLFGKDLEQDNVARSPHFSTAKRRKMA
;
A
#
# COMPACT_ATOMS: atom_id res chain seq x y z
N MET A 1 40.54 20.18 43.09
CA MET A 1 41.39 19.52 42.09
C MET A 1 40.96 18.06 42.03
N ALA A 2 40.61 17.57 40.84
CA ALA A 2 40.17 16.20 40.63
C ALA A 2 41.23 15.42 39.83
N ALA A 3 41.33 14.12 40.10
CA ALA A 3 41.93 13.07 39.27
C ALA A 3 41.47 11.74 39.91
N ASP A 4 40.40 11.15 39.38
CA ASP A 4 40.42 10.13 38.32
C ASP A 4 40.53 8.71 38.90
N ARG A 5 39.43 7.98 38.85
CA ARG A 5 39.37 6.52 38.96
C ARG A 5 38.60 5.98 37.76
N HIS A 6 39.18 4.99 37.10
CA HIS A 6 38.62 4.38 35.89
C HIS A 6 37.19 3.87 36.09
N HIS A 7 36.28 4.36 35.26
CA HIS A 7 35.14 3.58 34.79
C HIS A 7 35.17 3.53 33.26
N THR A 8 35.63 2.41 32.73
CA THR A 8 35.48 2.06 31.32
C THR A 8 34.01 1.70 31.09
N ILE A 9 33.23 2.63 30.54
CA ILE A 9 31.84 2.39 30.13
C ILE A 9 31.75 2.57 28.61
N ASN A 10 31.01 1.67 27.97
CA ASN A 10 30.94 1.45 26.53
C ASN A 10 30.70 2.74 25.71
N ALA A 11 31.70 3.16 24.94
CA ALA A 11 31.53 4.05 23.81
C ALA A 11 31.06 3.25 22.57
N PHE A 12 29.79 2.81 22.60
CA PHE A 12 29.09 2.18 21.47
C PHE A 12 27.76 2.89 21.19
N GLN A 13 27.82 4.23 21.17
CA GLN A 13 26.75 5.13 20.73
C GLN A 13 27.39 6.29 19.95
N SER A 14 26.66 6.86 18.98
CA SER A 14 27.12 7.92 18.05
C SER A 14 28.08 7.50 16.93
N LEU A 15 27.63 6.54 16.09
CA LEU A 15 27.99 6.44 14.68
C LEU A 15 26.77 5.90 13.94
N ASN A 16 26.11 6.74 13.12
CA ASN A 16 25.32 6.41 11.93
C ASN A 16 24.40 7.58 11.52
N ASP A 17 25.00 8.68 11.06
CA ASP A 17 24.28 9.65 10.20
C ASP A 17 24.25 9.13 8.74
N THR A 18 23.83 7.88 8.50
CA THR A 18 23.79 7.29 7.13
C THR A 18 22.55 7.69 6.35
N LYS A 19 22.67 7.76 5.01
CA LYS A 19 21.71 8.41 4.09
C LYS A 19 21.57 7.66 2.74
N ASN A 20 20.46 7.03 2.32
CA ASN A 20 19.20 6.55 2.92
C ASN A 20 17.88 7.39 2.96
N LEU A 21 17.58 8.30 2.01
CA LEU A 21 16.15 8.60 1.68
C LEU A 21 15.37 7.29 1.37
N MET A 22 14.04 7.32 1.23
CA MET A 22 13.33 6.15 0.69
C MET A 22 13.80 5.85 -0.74
N HIS A 23 14.22 4.61 -1.00
CA HIS A 23 14.76 4.17 -2.28
C HIS A 23 14.23 2.79 -2.68
N TYR A 24 14.38 2.46 -3.95
CA TYR A 24 13.88 1.26 -4.59
C TYR A 24 15.03 0.58 -5.32
N ILE A 25 15.28 -0.69 -5.04
CA ILE A 25 15.99 -1.54 -6.01
C ILE A 25 15.09 -1.65 -7.23
N ARG A 26 15.61 -1.37 -8.42
CA ARG A 26 14.91 -1.54 -9.71
C ARG A 26 15.77 -2.37 -10.65
N LEU A 27 15.12 -3.12 -11.55
CA LEU A 27 15.79 -3.84 -12.63
C LEU A 27 15.74 -2.98 -13.91
N LEU A 28 16.89 -2.82 -14.58
CA LEU A 28 16.97 -2.09 -15.86
C LEU A 28 16.61 -2.96 -17.08
N ARG A 29 16.40 -4.26 -16.86
CA ARG A 29 15.86 -5.23 -17.82
C ARG A 29 15.44 -6.49 -17.07
N PRO A 30 14.55 -7.32 -17.64
CA PRO A 30 14.23 -8.62 -17.09
C PRO A 30 15.46 -9.49 -16.77
N PRO A 31 15.39 -10.30 -15.69
CA PRO A 31 16.44 -11.26 -15.35
C PRO A 31 16.63 -12.29 -16.49
N SER A 32 17.86 -12.78 -16.67
CA SER A 32 18.16 -13.78 -17.70
C SER A 32 19.04 -14.91 -17.15
N LEU A 33 18.65 -16.18 -17.37
CA LEU A 33 19.37 -17.37 -16.93
C LEU A 33 20.06 -18.07 -18.11
N GLU A 34 21.39 -18.17 -18.07
CA GLU A 34 22.19 -18.80 -19.13
C GLU A 34 22.39 -20.31 -18.92
N ARG A 35 22.77 -21.02 -20.00
CA ARG A 35 22.90 -22.50 -20.04
C ARG A 35 23.84 -23.09 -18.99
N ASN A 36 24.79 -22.31 -18.47
CA ASN A 36 25.75 -22.69 -17.44
C ASN A 36 25.23 -22.45 -16.01
N ASN A 37 23.91 -22.27 -15.83
CA ASN A 37 23.23 -21.94 -14.56
C ASN A 37 23.60 -20.55 -14.01
N ASN A 38 23.95 -19.63 -14.92
CA ASN A 38 24.39 -18.28 -14.57
C ASN A 38 23.23 -17.29 -14.68
N LEU A 39 22.85 -16.69 -13.57
CA LEU A 39 21.80 -15.68 -13.46
C LEU A 39 22.43 -14.30 -13.66
N LYS A 40 21.94 -13.59 -14.68
CA LYS A 40 22.33 -12.21 -14.96
C LYS A 40 21.21 -11.25 -14.55
N LEU A 41 21.57 -10.29 -13.69
CA LEU A 41 20.71 -9.19 -13.22
C LEU A 41 21.41 -7.86 -13.52
N ILE A 42 20.63 -6.82 -13.81
CA ILE A 42 21.14 -5.46 -13.91
C ILE A 42 20.24 -4.58 -13.05
N ILE A 43 20.74 -4.19 -11.87
CA ILE A 43 19.99 -3.39 -10.91
C ILE A 43 20.48 -1.94 -10.87
N THR A 44 19.57 -1.04 -10.51
CA THR A 44 19.86 0.29 -9.99
C THR A 44 19.19 0.44 -8.61
N ILE A 45 19.59 1.45 -7.85
CA ILE A 45 18.92 1.86 -6.61
C ILE A 45 18.64 3.35 -6.70
N THR A 46 17.37 3.73 -6.76
CA THR A 46 16.90 5.10 -7.02
C THR A 46 15.72 5.50 -6.13
N THR A 47 15.37 6.77 -6.13
CA THR A 47 14.04 7.28 -5.71
C THR A 47 12.89 6.63 -6.49
N ASP A 48 11.67 6.88 -6.03
CA ASP A 48 10.40 6.56 -6.71
C ASP A 48 10.31 7.18 -8.12
N LEU A 49 10.78 8.41 -8.31
CA LEU A 49 10.88 9.04 -9.63
C LEU A 49 12.01 8.48 -10.51
N GLY A 50 13.01 7.79 -9.95
CA GLY A 50 14.20 7.39 -10.69
C GLY A 50 15.18 8.53 -10.99
N ASP A 51 14.89 9.74 -10.53
CA ASP A 51 15.65 10.97 -10.79
C ASP A 51 16.97 11.07 -10.00
N SER A 52 17.04 10.40 -8.85
CA SER A 52 18.21 10.37 -7.96
C SER A 52 18.65 8.93 -7.65
N PHE A 53 19.96 8.69 -7.70
CA PHE A 53 20.59 7.40 -7.33
C PHE A 53 21.03 7.41 -5.87
N LEU A 54 20.99 6.26 -5.20
CA LEU A 54 21.44 6.11 -3.82
C LEU A 54 22.93 6.45 -3.64
N GLN A 55 23.21 7.48 -2.84
CA GLN A 55 24.57 7.93 -2.49
C GLN A 55 24.99 7.48 -1.08
N ALA A 56 24.92 6.18 -0.80
CA ALA A 56 25.26 5.62 0.52
C ALA A 56 26.73 5.93 0.92
N GLU A 57 26.92 6.56 2.09
CA GLU A 57 28.25 6.92 2.64
C GLU A 57 29.17 5.70 2.82
N GLN A 58 28.59 4.57 3.25
CA GLN A 58 29.28 3.29 3.39
C GLN A 58 28.83 2.28 2.32
N PRO A 59 29.70 1.35 1.88
CA PRO A 59 29.31 0.30 0.94
C PRO A 59 28.21 -0.62 1.48
N LEU A 60 26.99 -0.42 1.00
CA LEU A 60 25.78 -1.15 1.43
C LEU A 60 25.79 -2.59 0.87
N PRO A 61 25.62 -3.63 1.71
CA PRO A 61 25.49 -5.01 1.24
C PRO A 61 24.28 -5.21 0.33
N ILE A 62 24.47 -5.92 -0.78
CA ILE A 62 23.40 -6.45 -1.62
C ILE A 62 23.36 -7.96 -1.39
N THR A 63 22.18 -8.52 -1.13
CA THR A 63 22.00 -9.97 -1.03
C THR A 63 21.00 -10.44 -2.07
N VAL A 64 21.27 -11.63 -2.62
CA VAL A 64 20.42 -12.24 -3.65
C VAL A 64 20.04 -13.63 -3.19
N HIS A 65 18.74 -13.91 -3.14
CA HIS A 65 18.18 -15.14 -2.64
C HIS A 65 17.32 -15.81 -3.70
N ALA A 66 17.48 -17.10 -3.90
CA ALA A 66 16.54 -17.93 -4.64
C ALA A 66 15.47 -18.46 -3.67
N ARG A 67 14.21 -18.46 -4.10
CA ARG A 67 13.07 -18.92 -3.29
C ARG A 67 12.22 -19.90 -4.07
N HIS A 68 11.72 -20.93 -3.38
CA HIS A 68 10.70 -21.84 -3.89
C HIS A 68 9.79 -22.32 -2.76
N LEU A 69 8.66 -22.92 -3.13
CA LEU A 69 7.91 -23.75 -2.20
C LEU A 69 8.46 -25.19 -2.23
N GLU A 70 8.47 -25.85 -1.08
CA GLU A 70 8.68 -27.30 -0.95
C GLU A 70 7.53 -27.88 -0.13
N ARG A 71 7.11 -29.10 -0.44
CA ARG A 71 5.97 -29.72 0.23
C ARG A 71 6.44 -30.54 1.43
N GLU A 72 6.16 -30.04 2.62
CA GLU A 72 6.47 -30.70 3.89
C GLU A 72 5.18 -31.33 4.45
N GLY A 73 4.88 -32.55 3.97
CA GLY A 73 3.66 -33.28 4.33
C GLY A 73 2.40 -32.68 3.67
N PRO A 74 1.38 -32.23 4.44
CA PRO A 74 0.20 -31.59 3.89
C PRO A 74 0.39 -30.09 3.61
N HIS A 75 1.46 -29.47 4.10
CA HIS A 75 1.72 -28.03 3.97
C HIS A 75 2.79 -27.71 2.92
N TRP A 76 2.76 -26.48 2.41
CA TRP A 76 3.81 -25.92 1.56
C TRP A 76 4.65 -24.92 2.36
N THR A 77 5.94 -25.17 2.46
CA THR A 77 6.90 -24.31 3.15
C THR A 77 7.67 -23.47 2.12
N LYS A 78 7.82 -22.16 2.37
CA LYS A 78 8.61 -21.26 1.53
C LYS A 78 10.08 -21.33 1.98
N HIS A 79 10.95 -21.86 1.13
CA HIS A 79 12.39 -21.92 1.40
C HIS A 79 13.12 -20.78 0.69
N THR A 80 13.92 -20.05 1.45
CA THR A 80 14.83 -18.99 0.98
C THR A 80 16.27 -19.51 1.03
N VAL A 81 17.04 -19.35 -0.05
CA VAL A 81 18.46 -19.74 -0.12
C VAL A 81 19.27 -18.62 -0.75
N ARG A 82 20.25 -18.08 -0.01
CA ARG A 82 21.21 -17.09 -0.53
C ARG A 82 22.07 -17.69 -1.64
N ILE A 83 22.23 -16.97 -2.75
CA ILE A 83 23.00 -17.39 -3.93
C ILE A 83 24.18 -16.45 -4.28
N ASP A 84 24.38 -15.37 -3.52
CA ASP A 84 25.59 -14.54 -3.60
C ASP A 84 26.67 -14.97 -2.59
N ASP A 85 27.91 -14.53 -2.81
CA ASP A 85 29.10 -14.87 -2.01
C ASP A 85 29.39 -13.89 -0.86
N GLY A 86 28.52 -12.90 -0.61
CA GLY A 86 28.73 -11.84 0.37
C GLY A 86 29.64 -10.69 -0.08
N SER A 87 30.18 -10.72 -1.29
CA SER A 87 31.04 -9.65 -1.83
C SER A 87 30.26 -8.48 -2.44
N LEU A 88 28.98 -8.71 -2.82
CA LEU A 88 28.14 -7.73 -3.52
C LEU A 88 27.83 -6.52 -2.63
N LYS A 89 28.20 -5.32 -3.11
CA LYS A 89 27.96 -4.06 -2.42
C LYS A 89 27.60 -2.93 -3.38
N TRP A 90 26.57 -2.17 -3.05
CA TRP A 90 26.36 -0.85 -3.63
C TRP A 90 27.35 0.14 -3.01
N ARG A 91 27.77 1.15 -3.78
CA ARG A 91 28.77 2.14 -3.37
C ARG A 91 28.34 3.50 -3.88
N SER A 92 28.66 4.57 -3.15
CA SER A 92 28.41 5.93 -3.62
C SER A 92 28.98 6.16 -5.04
N GLY A 93 28.23 6.88 -5.87
CA GLY A 93 28.56 7.12 -7.27
C GLY A 93 28.19 5.99 -8.25
N LEU A 94 27.76 4.81 -7.78
CA LEU A 94 27.18 3.81 -8.68
C LEU A 94 25.81 4.29 -9.20
N ARG A 95 25.56 4.01 -10.48
CA ARG A 95 24.24 4.15 -11.13
C ARG A 95 23.65 2.81 -11.54
N VAL A 96 24.50 1.79 -11.70
CA VAL A 96 24.12 0.46 -12.17
C VAL A 96 25.05 -0.56 -11.51
N LEU A 97 24.50 -1.65 -11.00
CA LEU A 97 25.23 -2.82 -10.56
C LEU A 97 24.82 -4.02 -11.43
N LYS A 98 25.78 -4.58 -12.18
CA LYS A 98 25.59 -5.79 -12.98
C LYS A 98 25.99 -6.99 -12.14
N LEU A 99 25.10 -7.97 -12.01
CA LEU A 99 25.31 -9.19 -11.25
C LEU A 99 25.38 -10.38 -12.21
N ASP A 100 26.35 -11.26 -11.98
CA ASP A 100 26.64 -12.48 -12.74
C ASP A 100 26.83 -13.59 -11.71
N LEU A 101 25.77 -14.36 -11.45
CA LEU A 101 25.64 -15.23 -10.28
C LEU A 101 25.37 -16.68 -10.69
N ARG A 102 26.33 -17.57 -10.42
CA ARG A 102 26.14 -19.01 -10.61
C ARG A 102 25.18 -19.56 -9.54
N ILE A 103 23.96 -19.93 -9.93
CA ILE A 103 23.04 -20.64 -9.04
C ILE A 103 23.61 -22.04 -8.76
N PRO A 104 23.79 -22.46 -7.50
CA PRO A 104 24.30 -23.79 -7.18
C PRO A 104 23.38 -24.90 -7.71
N ASP A 105 23.95 -25.94 -8.31
CA ASP A 105 23.16 -27.03 -8.93
C ASP A 105 22.14 -27.71 -7.98
N PRO A 106 22.41 -27.91 -6.66
CA PRO A 106 21.40 -28.42 -5.74
C PRO A 106 20.19 -27.50 -5.58
N VAL A 107 20.42 -26.18 -5.52
CA VAL A 107 19.37 -25.17 -5.43
C VAL A 107 18.57 -25.16 -6.73
N LEU A 108 19.24 -25.14 -7.89
CA LEU A 108 18.56 -25.11 -9.17
C LEU A 108 17.70 -26.34 -9.45
N ARG A 109 18.09 -27.52 -8.94
CA ARG A 109 17.23 -28.72 -8.99
C ARG A 109 15.91 -28.48 -8.25
N LYS A 110 15.95 -27.95 -7.02
CA LYS A 110 14.73 -27.60 -6.27
C LYS A 110 13.88 -26.57 -7.00
N LEU A 111 14.50 -25.50 -7.52
CA LEU A 111 13.79 -24.46 -8.30
C LEU A 111 13.10 -25.02 -9.57
N ARG A 112 13.61 -26.11 -10.16
CA ARG A 112 13.00 -26.73 -11.36
C ARG A 112 11.84 -27.68 -11.06
N VAL A 113 11.74 -28.21 -9.83
CA VAL A 113 10.70 -29.18 -9.42
C VAL A 113 9.39 -28.49 -9.01
N GLY A 114 9.40 -27.18 -8.77
CA GLY A 114 8.18 -26.35 -8.68
C GLY A 114 7.49 -26.23 -10.05
N GLU A 115 6.70 -27.24 -10.40
CA GLU A 115 5.87 -27.29 -11.63
C GLU A 115 4.41 -26.91 -11.39
N ASP A 116 3.96 -26.83 -10.14
CA ASP A 116 2.61 -26.36 -9.80
C ASP A 116 2.49 -24.85 -10.08
N GLU A 117 1.43 -24.41 -10.75
CA GLU A 117 1.29 -23.01 -11.22
C GLU A 117 1.36 -22.00 -10.06
N ASN A 118 0.88 -22.40 -8.88
CA ASN A 118 0.89 -21.61 -7.64
C ASN A 118 2.25 -21.61 -6.90
N SER A 119 3.29 -22.25 -7.43
CA SER A 119 4.57 -22.51 -6.74
C SER A 119 5.82 -21.93 -7.42
N ALA A 120 5.63 -21.00 -8.36
CA ALA A 120 6.70 -20.52 -9.23
C ALA A 120 7.93 -20.00 -8.44
N PRO A 121 9.15 -20.49 -8.73
CA PRO A 121 10.38 -20.04 -8.07
C PRO A 121 10.66 -18.57 -8.39
N SER A 122 11.21 -17.83 -7.41
CA SER A 122 11.58 -16.42 -7.55
C SER A 122 13.02 -16.13 -7.11
N ILE A 123 13.58 -15.05 -7.62
CA ILE A 123 14.81 -14.43 -7.13
C ILE A 123 14.41 -13.16 -6.37
N ARG A 124 14.87 -13.01 -5.13
CA ARG A 124 14.70 -11.81 -4.31
C ARG A 124 16.02 -11.07 -4.16
N ILE A 125 15.98 -9.75 -4.31
CA ILE A 125 17.12 -8.84 -4.23
C ILE A 125 16.86 -7.87 -3.07
N ILE A 126 17.79 -7.78 -2.13
CA ILE A 126 17.67 -6.97 -0.92
C ILE A 126 18.93 -6.13 -0.73
N ALA A 127 18.76 -4.88 -0.29
CA ALA A 127 19.83 -3.96 0.06
C ALA A 127 19.59 -3.49 1.49
N SER A 128 20.21 -4.17 2.47
CA SER A 128 19.99 -3.90 3.89
C SER A 128 21.21 -4.34 4.71
N PRO A 129 21.64 -3.56 5.72
CA PRO A 129 22.66 -4.00 6.68
C PRO A 129 22.16 -5.15 7.58
N ASN A 130 20.85 -5.21 7.85
CA ASN A 130 20.25 -6.09 8.85
C ASN A 130 19.71 -7.42 8.28
N ASN A 131 19.81 -7.64 6.95
CA ASN A 131 19.36 -8.85 6.24
C ASN A 131 17.89 -9.28 6.51
N SER A 132 17.00 -8.39 6.94
CA SER A 132 15.59 -8.74 7.17
C SER A 132 14.95 -9.27 5.88
N GLU A 133 14.34 -10.46 5.95
CA GLU A 133 13.73 -11.10 4.78
C GLU A 133 12.45 -10.41 4.31
N LEU A 134 11.75 -9.64 5.15
CA LEU A 134 10.51 -8.97 4.76
C LEU A 134 10.24 -7.76 5.67
N PRO A 135 10.03 -6.54 5.13
CA PRO A 135 9.65 -5.40 5.95
C PRO A 135 8.15 -5.44 6.28
N ASP A 136 7.80 -5.23 7.56
CA ASP A 136 6.42 -5.00 7.98
C ASP A 136 5.94 -3.65 7.41
N ILE A 137 4.82 -3.67 6.68
CA ILE A 137 4.23 -2.49 6.04
C ILE A 137 3.85 -1.42 7.08
N ALA A 138 3.34 -1.83 8.24
CA ALA A 138 2.92 -0.92 9.30
C ALA A 138 4.12 -0.23 9.98
N GLU A 139 5.33 -0.76 9.79
CA GLU A 139 6.55 -0.10 10.23
C GLU A 139 7.06 0.94 9.23
N ILE A 140 6.69 0.89 7.94
CA ILE A 140 7.33 1.70 6.86
C ILE A 140 7.31 3.24 7.03
N PRO A 141 6.35 3.87 7.74
CA PRO A 141 6.51 5.28 8.14
C PRO A 141 7.44 5.52 9.35
N PHE A 142 7.77 4.50 10.15
CA PHE A 142 8.36 4.65 11.50
C PHE A 142 9.80 4.13 11.67
N ASP A 143 10.50 3.73 10.61
CA ASP A 143 11.94 3.42 10.74
C ASP A 143 12.78 4.67 10.92
N THR A 144 13.82 4.54 11.72
CA THR A 144 14.81 5.59 11.95
C THR A 144 16.06 5.47 11.05
N GLU A 145 16.26 4.35 10.35
CA GLU A 145 17.47 4.08 9.55
C GLU A 145 17.32 4.32 8.03
N GLY A 146 16.08 4.52 7.58
CA GLY A 146 15.71 4.68 6.18
C GLY A 146 15.65 3.37 5.40
N ARG A 147 14.75 3.34 4.41
CA ARG A 147 14.31 2.09 3.78
C ARG A 147 14.64 2.03 2.30
N ILE A 148 15.32 0.95 1.93
CA ILE A 148 15.56 0.58 0.54
C ILE A 148 14.69 -0.64 0.23
N LEU A 149 13.62 -0.44 -0.53
CA LEU A 149 12.70 -1.50 -0.89
C LEU A 149 13.37 -2.45 -1.88
N GLY A 150 13.51 -3.69 -1.43
CA GLY A 150 13.89 -4.81 -2.28
C GLY A 150 12.79 -5.16 -3.29
N LEU A 151 13.10 -6.09 -4.19
CA LEU A 151 12.13 -6.67 -5.11
C LEU A 151 12.32 -8.17 -5.24
N SER A 152 11.27 -8.83 -5.71
CA SER A 152 11.27 -10.23 -6.14
C SER A 152 10.94 -10.30 -7.63
N VAL A 153 11.50 -11.27 -8.35
CA VAL A 153 11.16 -11.55 -9.76
C VAL A 153 11.03 -13.06 -9.99
N PRO A 154 10.17 -13.52 -10.91
CA PRO A 154 10.16 -14.91 -11.33
C PRO A 154 11.53 -15.37 -11.83
N LEU A 155 11.91 -16.61 -11.52
CA LEU A 155 13.15 -17.19 -12.05
C LEU A 155 13.02 -17.35 -13.58
N PRO A 156 13.97 -16.83 -14.39
CA PRO A 156 13.91 -16.97 -15.83
C PRO A 156 13.96 -18.44 -16.26
N ARG A 157 13.01 -18.84 -17.12
CA ARG A 157 13.01 -20.17 -17.76
C ARG A 157 13.23 -19.96 -19.27
N PRO A 158 14.25 -20.58 -19.91
CA PRO A 158 14.54 -20.38 -21.34
C PRO A 158 13.40 -20.77 -22.30
N GLU A 159 12.42 -21.53 -21.83
CA GLU A 159 11.28 -22.05 -22.59
C GLU A 159 9.98 -21.26 -22.35
N LYS A 160 9.99 -20.27 -21.45
CA LYS A 160 8.86 -19.36 -21.21
C LYS A 160 9.15 -17.97 -21.76
N GLU A 161 8.08 -17.22 -22.03
CA GLU A 161 8.19 -15.81 -22.37
C GLU A 161 8.88 -15.00 -21.26
N THR A 162 9.52 -13.89 -21.64
CA THR A 162 10.25 -13.06 -20.70
C THR A 162 9.26 -12.30 -19.82
N CYS A 163 9.38 -12.45 -18.50
CA CYS A 163 8.53 -11.73 -17.56
C CYS A 163 9.08 -10.31 -17.32
N PHE A 164 8.24 -9.30 -17.56
CA PHE A 164 8.53 -7.89 -17.34
C PHE A 164 7.94 -7.34 -16.02
N THR A 165 7.58 -8.20 -15.05
CA THR A 165 7.08 -7.74 -13.74
C THR A 165 8.05 -8.07 -12.61
N ALA A 166 8.14 -7.16 -11.63
CA ALA A 166 8.81 -7.36 -10.36
C ALA A 166 7.83 -7.11 -9.21
N THR A 167 7.97 -7.85 -8.12
CA THR A 167 7.05 -7.83 -6.99
C THR A 167 7.68 -7.09 -5.80
N ARG A 168 6.99 -6.08 -5.27
CA ARG A 168 7.20 -5.55 -3.93
C ARG A 168 6.47 -6.44 -2.94
N GLU A 169 7.16 -6.84 -1.87
CA GLU A 169 6.62 -7.72 -0.85
C GLU A 169 6.82 -7.11 0.55
N PHE A 170 5.75 -7.12 1.34
CA PHE A 170 5.71 -6.61 2.71
C PHE A 170 5.04 -7.63 3.64
N SER A 171 5.45 -7.73 4.90
CA SER A 171 4.66 -8.45 5.91
C SER A 171 3.53 -7.53 6.39
N THR A 172 2.40 -8.14 6.74
CA THR A 172 1.24 -7.45 7.29
C THR A 172 0.38 -8.45 8.06
N LEU A 173 -0.44 -7.96 8.99
CA LEU A 173 -1.45 -8.77 9.65
C LEU A 173 -2.76 -8.67 8.89
N ILE A 174 -3.19 -9.80 8.28
CA ILE A 174 -4.51 -9.93 7.65
C ILE A 174 -5.29 -10.95 8.46
N ASN A 175 -6.44 -10.53 8.99
CA ASN A 175 -7.25 -11.33 9.90
C ASN A 175 -6.46 -11.85 11.13
N GLY A 176 -5.57 -11.03 11.68
CA GLY A 176 -4.71 -11.41 12.82
C GLY A 176 -3.61 -12.44 12.49
N VAL A 177 -3.45 -12.85 11.24
CA VAL A 177 -2.40 -13.78 10.79
C VAL A 177 -1.38 -13.03 9.94
N GLU A 178 -0.10 -13.31 10.15
CA GLU A 178 0.96 -12.76 9.30
C GLU A 178 0.82 -13.29 7.86
N ARG A 179 0.85 -12.35 6.91
CA ARG A 179 0.71 -12.57 5.48
C ARG A 179 1.66 -11.67 4.70
N THR A 180 1.99 -12.07 3.48
CA THR A 180 2.77 -11.23 2.56
C THR A 180 1.84 -10.43 1.67
N LEU A 181 1.74 -9.11 1.90
CA LEU A 181 1.17 -8.20 0.91
C LEU A 181 2.16 -8.11 -0.27
N SER A 182 1.68 -8.44 -1.47
CA SER A 182 2.50 -8.51 -2.68
C SER A 182 1.87 -7.63 -3.76
N ILE A 183 2.67 -6.75 -4.36
CA ILE A 183 2.26 -5.82 -5.43
C ILE A 183 3.27 -5.93 -6.56
N ASP A 184 2.82 -6.34 -7.75
CA ASP A 184 3.63 -6.32 -8.95
C ASP A 184 3.67 -4.90 -9.56
N GLU A 185 4.86 -4.53 -10.00
CA GLU A 185 5.20 -3.35 -10.81
C GLU A 185 5.88 -3.81 -12.11
N GLU A 186 5.86 -2.98 -13.15
CA GLU A 186 6.56 -3.28 -14.41
C GLU A 186 8.08 -3.00 -14.29
N ILE A 187 8.89 -3.78 -15.01
CA ILE A 187 10.33 -3.60 -15.14
C ILE A 187 10.60 -2.66 -16.31
N GLY A 188 10.88 -1.39 -16.01
CA GLY A 188 11.13 -0.37 -17.03
C GLY A 188 11.25 1.03 -16.44
N GLU A 189 10.77 2.01 -17.21
CA GLU A 189 10.78 3.45 -16.87
C GLU A 189 9.34 4.04 -16.82
N SER A 190 8.30 3.19 -16.81
CA SER A 190 6.88 3.61 -16.90
C SER A 190 6.34 4.05 -15.54
N ILE A 191 6.23 5.37 -15.35
CA ILE A 191 5.88 6.02 -14.07
C ILE A 191 4.52 5.56 -13.48
N ASP A 192 3.57 5.21 -14.33
CA ASP A 192 2.23 4.69 -14.03
C ASP A 192 2.23 3.26 -13.46
N ARG A 193 3.32 2.51 -13.67
CA ARG A 193 3.41 1.06 -13.41
C ARG A 193 4.36 0.70 -12.28
N HIS A 194 4.67 1.68 -11.43
CA HIS A 194 5.57 1.54 -10.29
C HIS A 194 4.87 1.85 -8.97
N VAL A 195 5.46 1.36 -7.88
CA VAL A 195 5.07 1.76 -6.52
C VAL A 195 5.74 3.08 -6.14
N TRP A 196 4.97 3.99 -5.55
CA TRP A 196 5.38 5.36 -5.17
C TRP A 196 5.51 5.54 -3.64
N ASP A 197 6.30 6.53 -3.20
CA ASP A 197 6.57 6.78 -1.78
C ASP A 197 5.28 7.03 -0.99
N ALA A 198 4.42 7.96 -1.43
CA ALA A 198 3.18 8.26 -0.70
C ALA A 198 2.24 7.06 -0.64
N GLY A 199 2.25 6.19 -1.65
CA GLY A 199 1.42 4.98 -1.69
C GLY A 199 1.85 3.97 -0.62
N VAL A 200 3.15 3.66 -0.53
CA VAL A 200 3.66 2.71 0.49
C VAL A 200 3.49 3.27 1.90
N VAL A 201 3.89 4.52 2.09
CA VAL A 201 3.89 5.17 3.40
C VAL A 201 2.47 5.34 3.93
N THR A 202 1.52 5.74 3.06
CA THR A 202 0.11 5.82 3.44
C THR A 202 -0.49 4.46 3.71
N THR A 203 -0.13 3.40 2.96
CA THR A 203 -0.55 2.03 3.30
C THR A 203 -0.03 1.61 4.68
N GLY A 204 1.21 1.94 5.03
CA GLY A 204 1.76 1.69 6.37
C GLY A 204 1.02 2.46 7.47
N LEU A 205 0.76 3.75 7.24
CA LEU A 205 -0.02 4.60 8.15
C LEU A 205 -1.46 4.09 8.32
N LEU A 206 -2.13 3.69 7.25
CA LEU A 206 -3.48 3.09 7.30
C LEU A 206 -3.49 1.75 8.03
N SER A 207 -2.48 0.91 7.81
CA SER A 207 -2.32 -0.35 8.55
C SER A 207 -2.20 -0.10 10.06
N ASP A 208 -1.47 0.93 10.47
CA ASP A 208 -1.35 1.33 11.87
C ASP A 208 -2.59 2.07 12.43
N ILE A 209 -3.29 2.85 11.59
CA ILE A 209 -4.58 3.47 11.94
C ILE A 209 -5.67 2.41 12.20
N CYS A 210 -5.67 1.31 11.46
CA CYS A 210 -6.62 0.22 11.64
C CYS A 210 -6.29 -0.71 12.82
N LYS A 211 -5.10 -0.59 13.45
CA LYS A 211 -4.82 -1.30 14.72
C LYS A 211 -5.68 -0.74 15.87
N PRO A 212 -5.96 -1.55 16.91
CA PRO A 212 -6.60 -1.09 18.14
C PRO A 212 -5.95 0.19 18.70
N ALA A 213 -6.77 1.06 19.31
CA ALA A 213 -6.33 2.40 19.74
C ALA A 213 -5.18 2.43 20.76
N ASN A 214 -4.92 1.30 21.43
CA ASN A 214 -3.80 1.13 22.37
C ASN A 214 -2.50 0.66 21.70
N GLU A 215 -2.56 0.18 20.46
CA GLU A 215 -1.45 -0.46 19.74
C GLU A 215 -0.91 0.41 18.59
N GLY A 216 -1.76 1.28 18.01
CA GLY A 216 -1.36 2.20 16.95
C GLY A 216 -0.38 3.29 17.41
N LYS A 217 0.67 3.50 16.62
CA LYS A 217 1.69 4.55 16.75
C LYS A 217 1.19 5.90 16.20
N TRP A 218 0.45 5.88 15.09
CA TRP A 218 -0.07 7.07 14.43
C TRP A 218 -1.38 7.56 15.06
N ARG A 219 -1.36 8.80 15.57
CA ARG A 219 -2.48 9.41 16.29
C ARG A 219 -2.88 10.79 15.76
N GLU A 220 -2.23 11.25 14.69
CA GLU A 220 -2.40 12.62 14.15
C GLU A 220 -3.66 12.79 13.29
N THR A 221 -4.32 11.69 12.92
CA THR A 221 -5.52 11.70 12.06
C THR A 221 -6.77 11.08 12.74
N PRO A 222 -7.30 11.67 13.83
CA PRO A 222 -8.47 11.15 14.56
C PRO A 222 -9.77 11.08 13.74
N LEU A 223 -10.02 11.97 12.77
CA LEU A 223 -11.21 11.93 11.91
C LEU A 223 -11.12 10.78 10.91
N LEU A 224 -9.99 10.61 10.21
CA LEU A 224 -9.75 9.48 9.32
C LEU A 224 -9.82 8.15 10.09
N ARG A 225 -9.20 8.07 11.27
CA ARG A 225 -9.32 6.92 12.18
C ARG A 225 -10.78 6.66 12.53
N GLY A 226 -11.55 7.70 12.86
CA GLY A 226 -12.99 7.59 13.14
C GLY A 226 -13.80 7.03 11.96
N ILE A 227 -13.48 7.42 10.72
CA ILE A 227 -14.12 6.88 9.51
C ILE A 227 -13.80 5.38 9.38
N LEU A 228 -12.52 5.02 9.38
CA LEU A 228 -12.05 3.65 9.17
C LEU A 228 -12.53 2.70 10.27
N SER A 229 -12.37 3.08 11.55
CA SER A 229 -12.82 2.26 12.69
C SER A 229 -14.35 2.21 12.85
N SER A 230 -15.12 3.04 12.13
CA SER A 230 -16.59 2.94 12.13
C SER A 230 -17.16 1.93 11.13
N ALA A 231 -16.33 1.49 10.17
CA ALA A 231 -16.73 0.56 9.11
C ALA A 231 -17.12 -0.81 9.69
N ASN A 232 -18.35 -1.25 9.46
CA ASN A 232 -18.85 -2.55 9.92
C ASN A 232 -20.05 -3.01 9.05
N PRO A 233 -20.54 -4.25 9.18
CA PRO A 233 -21.63 -4.76 8.34
C PRO A 233 -22.97 -3.99 8.41
N GLU A 234 -23.22 -3.20 9.46
CA GLU A 234 -24.40 -2.33 9.57
C GLU A 234 -24.12 -0.90 9.07
N ARG A 235 -22.85 -0.54 8.88
CA ARG A 235 -22.37 0.76 8.38
C ARG A 235 -21.16 0.52 7.45
N PRO A 236 -21.35 -0.07 6.27
CA PRO A 236 -20.26 -0.38 5.36
C PRO A 236 -19.58 0.90 4.85
N LEU A 237 -18.26 0.85 4.68
CA LEU A 237 -17.47 1.95 4.13
C LEU A 237 -17.06 1.60 2.69
N ASN A 238 -17.77 2.18 1.72
CA ASN A 238 -17.36 2.07 0.32
C ASN A 238 -16.29 3.11 -0.01
N VAL A 239 -15.21 2.67 -0.64
CA VAL A 239 -14.04 3.48 -0.98
C VAL A 239 -13.75 3.43 -2.47
N ILE A 240 -13.48 4.58 -3.09
CA ILE A 240 -12.98 4.66 -4.47
C ILE A 240 -11.59 5.30 -4.49
N GLU A 241 -10.64 4.67 -5.17
CA GLU A 241 -9.30 5.19 -5.40
C GLU A 241 -9.23 5.81 -6.80
N LEU A 242 -8.74 7.05 -6.90
CA LEU A 242 -8.48 7.73 -8.18
C LEU A 242 -6.99 7.74 -8.47
N GLY A 243 -6.59 7.25 -9.65
CA GLY A 243 -5.17 7.18 -10.05
C GLY A 243 -4.41 6.11 -9.27
N CYS A 244 -4.96 4.89 -9.18
CA CYS A 244 -4.43 3.82 -8.35
C CYS A 244 -3.04 3.28 -8.77
N GLY A 245 -2.59 3.55 -10.00
CA GLY A 245 -1.37 2.99 -10.58
C GLY A 245 -1.39 1.46 -10.52
N VAL A 246 -0.54 0.87 -9.68
CA VAL A 246 -0.47 -0.58 -9.42
C VAL A 246 -1.40 -1.08 -8.29
N GLY A 247 -2.13 -0.18 -7.63
CA GLY A 247 -3.13 -0.49 -6.59
C GLY A 247 -2.58 -0.63 -5.16
N ILE A 248 -1.34 -0.21 -4.87
CA ILE A 248 -0.69 -0.36 -3.54
C ILE A 248 -1.54 0.21 -2.39
N LEU A 249 -2.22 1.35 -2.59
CA LEU A 249 -2.98 2.01 -1.54
C LEU A 249 -4.31 1.30 -1.27
N GLY A 250 -5.17 1.11 -2.28
CA GLY A 250 -6.47 0.46 -2.11
C GLY A 250 -6.39 -1.03 -1.77
N ILE A 251 -5.40 -1.77 -2.31
CA ILE A 251 -5.13 -3.15 -1.87
C ILE A 251 -4.59 -3.15 -0.43
N GLY A 252 -3.72 -2.19 -0.09
CA GLY A 252 -3.21 -1.99 1.26
C GLY A 252 -4.30 -1.68 2.29
N LEU A 253 -5.25 -0.82 1.92
CA LEU A 253 -6.43 -0.50 2.73
C LEU A 253 -7.35 -1.72 2.89
N ALA A 254 -7.55 -2.51 1.84
CA ALA A 254 -8.29 -3.77 1.93
C ALA A 254 -7.65 -4.74 2.94
N ALA A 255 -6.31 -4.82 2.97
CA ALA A 255 -5.57 -5.60 3.95
C ALA A 255 -5.75 -5.04 5.37
N ALA A 256 -5.62 -3.72 5.55
CA ALA A 256 -5.75 -3.04 6.83
C ALA A 256 -7.15 -3.13 7.45
N LEU A 257 -8.21 -3.10 6.63
CA LEU A 257 -9.61 -3.26 7.05
C LEU A 257 -10.04 -4.72 7.27
N SER A 258 -9.18 -5.70 6.97
CA SER A 258 -9.51 -7.12 7.16
C SER A 258 -9.63 -7.45 8.67
N PRO A 259 -10.76 -8.03 9.16
CA PRO A 259 -11.06 -8.13 10.59
C PRO A 259 -9.98 -8.83 11.42
N GLN A 260 -9.21 -8.06 12.18
CA GLN A 260 -8.21 -8.60 13.10
C GLN A 260 -8.90 -9.51 14.13
N TYR A 261 -8.46 -10.77 14.25
CA TYR A 261 -9.06 -11.74 15.15
C TYR A 261 -8.81 -11.31 16.61
N GLU A 262 -9.86 -10.88 17.32
CA GLU A 262 -9.83 -10.78 18.78
C GLU A 262 -9.90 -12.20 19.37
N SER A 263 -8.82 -12.64 20.02
CA SER A 263 -8.73 -13.97 20.62
C SER A 263 -9.37 -14.02 22.02
N GLU A 264 -10.68 -13.77 22.12
CA GLU A 264 -11.44 -14.00 23.38
C GLU A 264 -11.77 -15.49 23.58
N ALA A 265 -10.74 -16.33 23.71
CA ALA A 265 -10.91 -17.74 24.10
C ALA A 265 -9.65 -18.38 24.70
N GLN A 266 -9.26 -17.98 25.92
CA GLN A 266 -8.55 -18.87 26.88
C GLN A 266 -8.35 -18.18 28.24
N ASN A 267 -9.30 -18.35 29.17
CA ASN A 267 -9.03 -18.31 30.61
C ASN A 267 -10.16 -18.93 31.46
N THR A 268 -10.42 -20.22 31.25
CA THR A 268 -11.05 -21.08 32.26
C THR A 268 -10.22 -22.34 32.39
N SER A 269 -9.34 -22.35 33.39
CA SER A 269 -8.59 -23.53 33.81
C SER A 269 -9.55 -24.67 34.18
N PHE A 270 -9.38 -25.83 33.56
CA PHE A 270 -10.05 -27.05 34.00
C PHE A 270 -9.54 -27.43 35.39
N HIS A 271 -10.41 -27.32 36.40
CA HIS A 271 -10.26 -28.06 37.64
C HIS A 271 -11.11 -29.34 37.53
N GLU A 272 -10.47 -30.50 37.65
CA GLU A 272 -11.12 -31.81 37.66
C GLU A 272 -11.59 -32.17 39.08
N GLU A 273 -12.87 -31.95 39.37
CA GLU A 273 -13.71 -32.64 40.37
C GLU A 273 -15.14 -32.61 39.78
N GLY A 274 -16.04 -33.58 39.89
CA GLY A 274 -16.11 -34.84 40.64
C GLY A 274 -17.61 -35.15 40.85
N ASP A 275 -18.06 -36.34 40.42
CA ASP A 275 -19.34 -37.03 40.72
C ASP A 275 -20.73 -36.33 40.60
N ASP A 276 -21.49 -36.84 39.61
CA ASP A 276 -22.83 -37.49 39.73
C ASP A 276 -24.17 -36.73 40.00
N HIS A 277 -25.23 -37.32 39.41
CA HIS A 277 -26.69 -37.22 39.68
C HIS A 277 -27.54 -35.97 39.30
N SER A 278 -28.47 -36.25 38.37
CA SER A 278 -29.92 -35.90 38.37
C SER A 278 -30.50 -34.58 37.81
N GLU A 279 -31.49 -34.78 36.93
CA GLU A 279 -32.68 -34.01 36.49
C GLU A 279 -32.84 -32.47 36.55
N ASN A 280 -33.39 -31.97 35.43
CA ASN A 280 -34.33 -30.84 35.30
C ASN A 280 -33.93 -29.43 35.80
N GLY A 281 -33.40 -28.62 34.88
CA GLY A 281 -33.39 -27.16 34.99
C GLY A 281 -33.42 -26.48 33.62
N THR A 282 -34.48 -25.71 33.33
CA THR A 282 -34.58 -24.94 32.08
C THR A 282 -33.59 -23.78 32.12
N LEU A 283 -32.45 -23.91 31.45
CA LEU A 283 -31.43 -22.87 31.38
C LEU A 283 -31.50 -22.17 30.01
N ASN A 284 -31.66 -20.85 30.04
CA ASN A 284 -31.61 -20.03 28.83
C ASN A 284 -30.23 -20.17 28.18
N SER A 285 -30.18 -20.67 26.95
CA SER A 285 -28.95 -20.57 26.16
C SER A 285 -28.55 -19.10 26.05
N PRO A 286 -27.27 -18.74 26.29
CA PRO A 286 -26.81 -17.42 25.91
C PRO A 286 -27.02 -17.30 24.40
N THR A 287 -27.70 -16.24 23.97
CA THR A 287 -27.88 -15.95 22.55
C THR A 287 -26.52 -15.64 21.95
N ASN A 288 -25.87 -16.67 21.41
CA ASN A 288 -24.76 -16.56 20.48
C ASN A 288 -25.19 -15.51 19.45
N THR A 289 -24.63 -14.31 19.57
CA THR A 289 -24.94 -13.21 18.67
C THR A 289 -24.14 -13.47 17.41
N VAL A 290 -24.69 -14.38 16.59
CA VAL A 290 -24.18 -14.71 15.26
C VAL A 290 -24.09 -13.40 14.50
N CYS A 291 -22.86 -12.89 14.37
CA CYS A 291 -22.57 -11.63 13.70
C CYS A 291 -23.12 -11.73 12.28
N LYS A 292 -24.19 -10.98 11.97
CA LYS A 292 -24.95 -11.12 10.72
C LYS A 292 -24.02 -11.03 9.51
N SER A 293 -24.33 -11.80 8.49
CA SER A 293 -23.58 -11.88 7.23
C SER A 293 -23.77 -10.60 6.41
N GLY A 294 -22.82 -9.69 6.51
CA GLY A 294 -22.71 -8.49 5.68
C GLY A 294 -21.24 -8.11 5.52
N ASP A 295 -20.96 -7.42 4.42
CA ASP A 295 -19.62 -6.97 4.05
C ASP A 295 -19.28 -5.65 4.73
N PHE A 296 -17.98 -5.37 4.92
CA PHE A 296 -17.50 -4.13 5.55
C PHE A 296 -17.52 -2.91 4.60
N GLY A 297 -17.94 -3.11 3.35
CA GLY A 297 -17.92 -2.13 2.26
C GLY A 297 -17.10 -2.61 1.07
N SER A 298 -17.26 -1.96 -0.09
CA SER A 298 -16.49 -2.22 -1.31
C SER A 298 -15.31 -1.27 -1.47
N ILE A 299 -14.29 -1.69 -2.23
CA ILE A 299 -13.16 -0.85 -2.63
C ILE A 299 -13.04 -0.93 -4.16
N LEU A 300 -13.15 0.20 -4.84
CA LEU A 300 -13.02 0.30 -6.29
C LEU A 300 -11.74 1.08 -6.64
N LEU A 301 -10.81 0.41 -7.31
CA LEU A 301 -9.60 1.01 -7.84
C LEU A 301 -9.89 1.56 -9.24
N THR A 302 -9.50 2.80 -9.52
CA THR A 302 -9.71 3.41 -10.83
C THR A 302 -8.47 4.12 -11.36
N ASP A 303 -8.28 3.99 -12.66
CA ASP A 303 -7.19 4.61 -13.41
C ASP A 303 -7.52 4.61 -14.92
N LEU A 304 -6.61 5.11 -15.75
CA LEU A 304 -6.64 4.93 -17.20
C LEU A 304 -6.53 3.44 -17.59
N PRO A 305 -6.96 3.05 -18.81
CA PRO A 305 -6.96 1.65 -19.24
C PRO A 305 -5.58 0.98 -19.21
N ASP A 306 -4.51 1.76 -19.34
CA ASP A 306 -3.13 1.27 -19.37
C ASP A 306 -2.69 0.57 -18.07
N ALA A 307 -3.31 0.90 -16.93
CA ALA A 307 -3.04 0.27 -15.64
C ALA A 307 -3.94 -0.96 -15.35
N GLU A 308 -4.97 -1.22 -16.18
CA GLU A 308 -6.02 -2.20 -15.89
C GLU A 308 -5.48 -3.63 -15.70
N GLU A 309 -4.59 -4.09 -16.59
CA GLU A 309 -4.08 -5.46 -16.58
C GLU A 309 -3.29 -5.75 -15.29
N LEU A 310 -2.33 -4.87 -14.96
CA LEU A 310 -1.44 -5.02 -13.82
C LEU A 310 -2.20 -4.88 -12.49
N THR A 311 -3.13 -3.92 -12.40
CA THR A 311 -3.96 -3.74 -11.20
C THR A 311 -4.90 -4.91 -10.98
N LYS A 312 -5.53 -5.44 -12.04
CA LYS A 312 -6.35 -6.67 -11.92
C LYS A 312 -5.53 -7.87 -11.48
N LYS A 313 -4.29 -8.02 -11.98
CA LYS A 313 -3.36 -9.06 -11.53
C LYS A 313 -3.07 -8.94 -10.02
N ASN A 314 -2.77 -7.73 -9.54
CA ASN A 314 -2.51 -7.47 -8.12
C ASN A 314 -3.75 -7.74 -7.24
N ILE A 315 -4.95 -7.37 -7.69
CA ILE A 315 -6.23 -7.69 -7.02
C ILE A 315 -6.42 -9.22 -6.92
N ILE A 316 -6.17 -9.97 -8.00
CA ILE A 316 -6.30 -11.44 -8.03
C ILE A 316 -5.31 -12.07 -7.04
N GLN A 317 -4.03 -11.70 -7.13
CA GLN A 317 -2.96 -12.19 -6.27
C GLN A 317 -3.24 -11.94 -4.78
N TYR A 318 -3.75 -10.76 -4.43
CA TYR A 318 -4.21 -10.45 -3.07
C TYR A 318 -5.38 -11.36 -2.63
N ARG A 319 -6.41 -11.51 -3.48
CA ARG A 319 -7.59 -12.34 -3.18
C ARG A 319 -7.25 -13.83 -3.04
N GLU A 320 -6.27 -14.33 -3.78
CA GLU A 320 -5.79 -15.71 -3.73
C GLU A 320 -4.90 -15.96 -2.51
N GLY A 321 -4.04 -15.00 -2.14
CA GLY A 321 -3.27 -15.06 -0.89
C GLY A 321 -4.11 -15.12 0.40
N GLN A 322 -5.42 -14.84 0.31
CA GLN A 322 -6.39 -14.95 1.40
C GLN A 322 -7.19 -16.28 1.42
N TRP A 323 -6.95 -17.21 0.49
CA TRP A 323 -7.74 -18.45 0.32
C TRP A 323 -7.88 -19.32 1.57
N GLU A 324 -6.84 -19.42 2.41
CA GLU A 324 -6.81 -20.36 3.54
C GLU A 324 -7.79 -20.02 4.68
N ILE A 325 -8.29 -18.79 4.73
CA ILE A 325 -9.19 -18.32 5.77
C ILE A 325 -10.55 -18.08 5.12
N GLY A 326 -11.60 -18.73 5.62
CA GLY A 326 -13.00 -18.56 5.19
C GLY A 326 -13.61 -17.21 5.57
N SER A 327 -12.82 -16.14 5.44
CA SER A 327 -13.10 -14.77 5.87
C SER A 327 -13.92 -13.99 4.83
N ARG A 328 -14.70 -13.03 5.33
CA ARG A 328 -15.46 -12.08 4.52
C ARG A 328 -14.50 -11.22 3.71
N LYS A 329 -14.71 -11.13 2.40
CA LYS A 329 -13.88 -10.31 1.51
C LYS A 329 -14.66 -9.05 1.13
N SER A 330 -14.21 -7.88 1.56
CA SER A 330 -14.65 -6.63 0.96
C SER A 330 -14.46 -6.70 -0.56
N PRO A 331 -15.49 -6.43 -1.38
CA PRO A 331 -15.37 -6.47 -2.84
C PRO A 331 -14.32 -5.46 -3.32
N LEU A 332 -13.13 -5.95 -3.65
CA LEU A 332 -12.02 -5.14 -4.17
C LEU A 332 -11.96 -5.28 -5.69
N GLU A 333 -12.33 -4.26 -6.44
CA GLU A 333 -12.52 -4.31 -7.89
C GLU A 333 -11.74 -3.22 -8.64
N PHE A 334 -11.64 -3.36 -9.96
CA PHE A 334 -11.15 -2.30 -10.86
C PHE A 334 -12.26 -1.84 -11.83
N GLU A 335 -12.25 -0.57 -12.18
CA GLU A 335 -12.96 0.05 -13.30
C GLU A 335 -12.13 1.22 -13.85
N SER A 336 -12.03 1.38 -15.17
CA SER A 336 -11.29 2.51 -15.73
C SER A 336 -12.07 3.82 -15.62
N LEU A 337 -11.35 4.90 -15.30
CA LEU A 337 -11.89 6.25 -15.11
C LEU A 337 -10.86 7.29 -15.56
N ASP A 338 -11.14 7.99 -16.66
CA ASP A 338 -10.43 9.21 -17.06
C ASP A 338 -11.05 10.42 -16.32
N TRP A 339 -10.23 11.29 -15.73
CA TRP A 339 -10.70 12.50 -15.04
C TRP A 339 -11.29 13.54 -16.01
N GLU A 340 -10.95 13.50 -17.30
CA GLU A 340 -11.58 14.32 -18.34
C GLU A 340 -13.03 13.90 -18.61
N ASP A 341 -13.38 12.63 -18.41
CA ASP A 341 -14.76 12.13 -18.41
C ASP A 341 -15.41 12.34 -17.03
N GLY A 342 -14.68 12.03 -15.96
CA GLY A 342 -15.13 12.12 -14.57
C GLY A 342 -15.58 13.53 -14.16
N LYS A 343 -14.90 14.59 -14.63
CA LYS A 343 -15.31 15.99 -14.39
C LYS A 343 -16.69 16.33 -14.95
N ASN A 344 -17.11 15.62 -16.00
CA ASN A 344 -18.42 15.76 -16.62
C ASN A 344 -19.48 14.85 -15.96
N GLY A 345 -19.11 14.08 -14.92
CA GLY A 345 -19.96 13.08 -14.29
C GLY A 345 -20.14 11.81 -15.13
N VAL A 346 -19.26 11.58 -16.12
CA VAL A 346 -19.25 10.35 -16.91
C VAL A 346 -18.41 9.32 -16.18
N PHE A 347 -19.08 8.32 -15.61
CA PHE A 347 -18.47 7.23 -14.84
C PHE A 347 -18.88 5.87 -15.40
N GLY A 348 -18.09 4.84 -15.11
CA GLY A 348 -18.45 3.46 -15.43
C GLY A 348 -19.60 2.91 -14.56
N PRO A 349 -20.08 1.70 -14.86
CA PRO A 349 -21.20 1.10 -14.12
C PRO A 349 -20.91 0.87 -12.63
N LYS A 350 -19.68 0.55 -12.20
CA LYS A 350 -19.37 0.30 -10.78
C LYS A 350 -19.28 1.59 -9.97
N ALA A 351 -18.64 2.61 -10.54
CA ALA A 351 -18.53 3.95 -9.98
C ALA A 351 -19.91 4.62 -9.82
N ASN A 352 -20.86 4.37 -10.73
CA ASN A 352 -22.24 4.83 -10.64
C ASN A 352 -23.14 3.99 -9.71
N ALA A 353 -22.86 2.70 -9.53
CA ALA A 353 -23.70 1.79 -8.74
C ALA A 353 -23.49 1.90 -7.21
N THR A 354 -22.52 2.70 -6.77
CA THR A 354 -22.06 2.69 -5.37
C THR A 354 -22.10 4.10 -4.77
N GLU A 355 -22.62 4.20 -3.55
CA GLU A 355 -22.48 5.40 -2.70
C GLU A 355 -21.10 5.42 -2.06
N TRP A 356 -20.27 6.42 -2.37
CA TRP A 356 -18.92 6.52 -1.82
C TRP A 356 -18.92 7.24 -0.46
N GLY A 357 -18.31 6.61 0.55
CA GLY A 357 -18.08 7.23 1.86
C GLY A 357 -16.71 7.89 1.97
N LEU A 358 -15.73 7.36 1.24
CA LEU A 358 -14.36 7.86 1.17
C LEU A 358 -13.85 7.77 -0.27
N ILE A 359 -13.19 8.84 -0.73
CA ILE A 359 -12.37 8.84 -1.95
C ILE A 359 -10.92 8.90 -1.48
N ILE A 360 -10.05 8.06 -2.02
CA ILE A 360 -8.62 8.04 -1.70
C ILE A 360 -7.78 8.36 -2.94
N ILE A 361 -6.68 9.08 -2.74
CA ILE A 361 -5.77 9.55 -3.80
C ILE A 361 -4.35 9.51 -3.25
N SER A 362 -3.37 9.05 -4.02
CA SER A 362 -1.96 9.04 -3.61
C SER A 362 -1.03 9.49 -4.74
N ASP A 363 -0.24 10.53 -4.48
CA ASP A 363 0.78 11.05 -5.40
C ASP A 363 0.29 11.48 -6.80
N CYS A 364 -1.03 11.64 -6.99
CA CYS A 364 -1.63 12.11 -8.25
C CYS A 364 -1.46 13.62 -8.53
N THR A 365 -0.55 14.31 -7.84
CA THR A 365 -0.43 15.78 -7.84
C THR A 365 0.62 16.32 -8.82
N TYR A 366 1.50 15.46 -9.36
CA TYR A 366 2.63 15.86 -10.20
C TYR A 366 2.22 16.51 -11.54
N ASN A 367 1.11 16.05 -12.15
CA ASN A 367 0.63 16.58 -13.43
C ASN A 367 -0.35 17.74 -13.20
N VAL A 368 0.21 18.96 -13.12
CA VAL A 368 -0.55 20.17 -12.79
C VAL A 368 -1.67 20.50 -13.77
N ASP A 369 -1.54 20.09 -15.04
CA ASP A 369 -2.56 20.34 -16.08
C ASP A 369 -3.83 19.51 -15.85
N MET A 370 -3.73 18.39 -15.12
CA MET A 370 -4.84 17.49 -14.82
C MET A 370 -5.56 17.81 -13.50
N LEU A 371 -5.02 18.71 -12.67
CA LEU A 371 -5.63 19.08 -11.38
C LEU A 371 -7.06 19.63 -11.50
N PRO A 372 -7.42 20.48 -12.49
CA PRO A 372 -8.81 20.93 -12.67
C PRO A 372 -9.76 19.76 -12.98
N ALA A 373 -9.32 18.80 -13.78
CA ALA A 373 -10.10 17.61 -14.11
C ALA A 373 -10.30 16.70 -12.89
N LEU A 374 -9.25 16.51 -12.08
CA LEU A 374 -9.32 15.78 -10.82
C LEU A 374 -10.30 16.43 -9.82
N VAL A 375 -10.20 17.74 -9.59
CA VAL A 375 -11.07 18.45 -8.62
C VAL A 375 -12.54 18.45 -9.03
N GLU A 376 -12.84 18.57 -10.33
CA GLU A 376 -14.22 18.44 -10.81
C GLU A 376 -14.70 16.99 -10.82
N THR A 377 -13.82 16.00 -11.02
CA THR A 377 -14.14 14.57 -10.83
C THR A 377 -14.54 14.26 -9.39
N LEU A 378 -13.75 14.75 -8.41
CA LEU A 378 -14.09 14.65 -6.99
C LEU A 378 -15.43 15.31 -6.68
N SER A 379 -15.66 16.49 -7.24
CA SER A 379 -16.92 17.22 -7.06
C SER A 379 -18.11 16.51 -7.72
N ALA A 380 -17.91 15.79 -8.83
CA ALA A 380 -18.93 14.97 -9.47
C ALA A 380 -19.26 13.70 -8.65
N LEU A 381 -18.24 12.98 -8.13
CA LEU A 381 -18.42 11.83 -7.23
C LEU A 381 -19.08 12.23 -5.89
N HIS A 382 -18.78 13.43 -5.39
CA HIS A 382 -19.48 13.98 -4.23
C HIS A 382 -20.96 14.23 -4.53
N ARG A 383 -21.28 14.87 -5.66
CA ARG A 383 -22.67 15.15 -6.07
C ARG A 383 -23.49 13.87 -6.28
N SER A 384 -22.93 12.82 -6.89
CA SER A 384 -23.64 11.54 -7.06
C SER A 384 -23.90 10.87 -5.71
N SER A 385 -22.89 10.78 -4.84
CA SER A 385 -23.00 10.13 -3.52
C SER A 385 -23.94 10.90 -2.56
N VAL A 386 -23.90 12.24 -2.54
CA VAL A 386 -24.83 13.07 -1.75
C VAL A 386 -26.28 12.94 -2.20
N SER A 387 -26.53 12.62 -3.47
CA SER A 387 -27.92 12.44 -3.95
C SER A 387 -28.62 11.21 -3.34
N LEU A 388 -27.86 10.34 -2.69
CA LEU A 388 -28.28 9.07 -2.11
C LEU A 388 -28.10 9.04 -0.57
N ALA A 389 -27.00 9.61 -0.06
CA ALA A 389 -26.63 9.60 1.36
C ALA A 389 -27.01 10.90 2.13
N LYS A 390 -27.03 10.83 3.47
CA LYS A 390 -27.23 12.00 4.37
C LYS A 390 -26.00 12.90 4.53
N ALA A 391 -24.83 12.45 4.08
CA ALA A 391 -23.56 13.18 4.10
C ALA A 391 -22.72 12.74 2.90
N GLY A 392 -21.95 13.65 2.32
CA GLY A 392 -21.09 13.34 1.18
C GLY A 392 -19.77 12.66 1.55
N PRO A 393 -19.08 12.06 0.57
CA PRO A 393 -17.78 11.44 0.77
C PRO A 393 -16.76 12.43 1.32
N LYS A 394 -15.82 11.90 2.11
CA LYS A 394 -14.55 12.59 2.39
C LYS A 394 -13.54 12.27 1.29
N VAL A 395 -12.55 13.13 1.11
CA VAL A 395 -11.41 12.86 0.22
C VAL A 395 -10.15 12.79 1.07
N MET A 396 -9.49 11.64 1.10
CA MET A 396 -8.15 11.50 1.67
C MET A 396 -7.13 11.62 0.55
N LEU A 397 -6.37 12.71 0.55
CA LEU A 397 -5.22 12.91 -0.32
C LEU A 397 -3.95 12.59 0.44
N ALA A 398 -3.14 11.68 -0.09
CA ALA A 398 -1.74 11.52 0.26
C ALA A 398 -0.86 12.10 -0.86
N THR A 399 0.18 12.86 -0.50
CA THR A 399 1.14 13.38 -1.47
C THR A 399 2.52 13.54 -0.84
N LYS A 400 3.57 13.25 -1.60
CA LYS A 400 4.94 13.70 -1.36
C LYS A 400 5.16 14.98 -2.17
N PRO A 401 5.20 16.18 -1.55
CA PRO A 401 5.37 17.44 -2.29
C PRO A 401 6.74 17.48 -2.97
N ARG A 402 6.76 17.66 -4.30
CA ARG A 402 7.98 17.71 -5.12
C ARG A 402 8.22 19.10 -5.74
N HIS A 403 7.15 19.83 -6.08
CA HIS A 403 7.26 21.18 -6.63
C HIS A 403 6.17 22.12 -6.13
N SER A 404 6.48 23.43 -6.05
CA SER A 404 5.55 24.44 -5.52
C SER A 404 4.27 24.60 -6.34
N SER A 405 4.26 24.18 -7.61
CA SER A 405 3.08 24.22 -8.49
C SER A 405 1.96 23.25 -8.08
N GLU A 406 2.29 22.17 -7.36
CA GLU A 406 1.29 21.22 -6.85
C GLU A 406 0.33 21.86 -5.85
N LYS A 407 0.74 22.99 -5.22
CA LYS A 407 -0.10 23.78 -4.33
C LYS A 407 -1.36 24.33 -5.01
N ALA A 408 -1.37 24.43 -6.35
CA ALA A 408 -2.54 24.81 -7.12
C ALA A 408 -3.75 23.87 -6.87
N LEU A 409 -3.52 22.60 -6.50
CA LEU A 409 -4.61 21.68 -6.14
C LEU A 409 -5.44 22.24 -4.97
N PHE A 410 -4.79 22.80 -3.95
CA PHE A 410 -5.48 23.29 -2.74
C PHE A 410 -6.31 24.54 -3.04
N GLU A 411 -5.85 25.41 -3.94
CA GLU A 411 -6.60 26.57 -4.42
C GLU A 411 -7.83 26.14 -5.23
N LEU A 412 -7.68 25.14 -6.11
CA LEU A 412 -8.79 24.56 -6.88
C LEU A 412 -9.81 23.85 -5.98
N MET A 413 -9.35 23.03 -5.03
CA MET A 413 -10.19 22.36 -4.04
C MET A 413 -11.02 23.37 -3.25
N ALA A 414 -10.39 24.42 -2.72
CA ALA A 414 -11.09 25.49 -2.00
C ALA A 414 -12.09 26.24 -2.90
N ALA A 415 -11.74 26.53 -4.15
CA ALA A 415 -12.63 27.17 -5.12
C ALA A 415 -13.87 26.33 -5.45
N SER A 416 -13.75 25.00 -5.50
CA SER A 416 -14.88 24.07 -5.68
C SER A 416 -15.58 23.68 -4.36
N GLY A 417 -15.26 24.35 -3.25
CA GLY A 417 -15.96 24.24 -1.95
C GLY A 417 -15.46 23.14 -1.01
N TRP A 418 -14.28 22.56 -1.28
CA TRP A 418 -13.65 21.57 -0.41
C TRP A 418 -12.78 22.24 0.66
N ASN A 419 -12.99 21.86 1.91
CA ASN A 419 -12.23 22.36 3.07
C ASN A 419 -11.39 21.23 3.66
N ILE A 420 -10.13 21.53 4.02
CA ILE A 420 -9.32 20.63 4.85
C ILE A 420 -9.97 20.54 6.24
N GLN A 421 -10.35 19.33 6.65
CA GLN A 421 -10.94 19.06 7.96
C GLN A 421 -9.90 18.49 8.93
N GLU A 422 -8.88 17.84 8.40
CA GLU A 422 -7.76 17.25 9.14
C GLU A 422 -6.56 17.16 8.21
N SER A 423 -5.36 17.34 8.75
CA SER A 423 -4.10 17.22 8.03
C SER A 423 -3.00 16.77 8.97
N ALA A 424 -2.14 15.87 8.51
CA ALA A 424 -0.99 15.38 9.24
C ALA A 424 0.17 15.12 8.26
N SER A 425 1.39 14.95 8.76
CA SER A 425 2.54 14.71 7.89
C SER A 425 3.56 13.78 8.54
N GLN A 426 3.90 12.71 7.85
CA GLN A 426 4.94 11.79 8.26
C GLN A 426 6.24 12.17 7.53
N PRO A 427 7.29 12.63 8.24
CA PRO A 427 8.62 12.72 7.67
C PRO A 427 8.99 11.39 7.05
N LEU A 428 9.45 11.41 5.80
CA LEU A 428 10.18 10.26 5.29
C LEU A 428 11.48 10.17 6.10
N PRO A 429 12.05 8.97 6.29
CA PRO A 429 13.42 8.83 6.75
C PRO A 429 14.34 9.61 5.79
N SER A 430 14.63 10.86 6.14
CA SER A 430 15.07 11.88 5.21
C SER A 430 16.42 12.40 5.61
N LEU A 431 17.29 12.40 4.63
CA LEU A 431 18.65 12.04 4.90
C LEU A 431 19.55 12.84 3.95
N GLY A 432 19.66 14.11 4.34
CA GLY A 432 20.55 15.10 3.78
C GLY A 432 20.16 15.54 2.38
N LEU A 433 19.14 16.39 2.27
CA LEU A 433 19.30 17.78 1.80
C LEU A 433 17.99 18.59 1.87
N GLU A 434 16.82 17.93 1.89
CA GLU A 434 15.50 18.54 2.14
C GLU A 434 14.65 17.65 3.07
N ASP A 435 13.76 18.26 3.86
CA ASP A 435 12.82 17.57 4.77
C ASP A 435 11.65 16.95 3.98
N GLU A 436 11.95 15.89 3.21
CA GLU A 436 10.93 15.10 2.52
C GLU A 436 9.94 14.46 3.52
N ARG A 437 8.66 14.53 3.18
CA ARG A 437 7.56 13.98 3.98
C ARG A 437 6.40 13.59 3.08
N VAL A 438 5.61 12.64 3.55
CA VAL A 438 4.29 12.36 2.99
C VAL A 438 3.27 13.11 3.83
N GLU A 439 2.52 13.99 3.17
CA GLU A 439 1.45 14.78 3.76
C GLU A 439 0.12 14.08 3.48
N ILE A 440 -0.71 13.92 4.52
CA ILE A 440 -2.07 13.38 4.43
C ILE A 440 -3.05 14.50 4.75
N TYR A 441 -4.03 14.70 3.87
CA TYR A 441 -5.10 15.66 4.02
C TYR A 441 -6.45 14.95 3.92
N LEU A 442 -7.36 15.21 4.86
CA LEU A 442 -8.75 14.80 4.80
C LEU A 442 -9.62 16.02 4.48
N PHE A 443 -10.16 16.07 3.28
CA PHE A 443 -11.11 17.09 2.85
C PHE A 443 -12.55 16.66 3.07
N GLY A 444 -13.41 17.65 3.31
CA GLY A 444 -14.86 17.51 3.27
C GLY A 444 -15.49 18.74 2.66
N LYS A 445 -16.73 18.59 2.19
CA LYS A 445 -17.50 19.66 1.56
C LYS A 445 -18.86 19.80 2.26
N ASP A 446 -19.30 21.04 2.44
CA ASP A 446 -20.54 21.36 3.16
C ASP A 446 -21.74 21.34 2.19
N LEU A 447 -22.85 20.74 2.64
CA LEU A 447 -24.04 20.47 1.81
C LEU A 447 -24.78 21.75 1.33
N GLU A 448 -24.52 22.91 1.94
CA GLU A 448 -25.29 24.13 1.65
C GLU A 448 -24.82 24.85 0.36
N GLN A 449 -23.56 24.72 -0.05
CA GLN A 449 -23.01 25.51 -1.16
C GLN A 449 -23.45 25.03 -2.55
N ASP A 450 -23.64 23.72 -2.76
CA ASP A 450 -24.03 23.15 -4.06
C ASP A 450 -25.45 23.56 -4.52
N ASN A 451 -26.29 24.10 -3.61
CA ASN A 451 -27.61 24.64 -3.96
C ASN A 451 -27.57 26.06 -4.56
N VAL A 452 -26.52 26.85 -4.31
CA VAL A 452 -26.42 28.24 -4.81
C VAL A 452 -26.13 28.26 -6.32
N ALA A 453 -25.41 27.27 -6.84
CA ALA A 453 -25.14 27.10 -8.27
C ALA A 453 -26.38 26.78 -9.13
N ARG A 454 -27.55 26.52 -8.52
CA ARG A 454 -28.77 26.07 -9.21
C ARG A 454 -29.74 27.20 -9.62
N SER A 455 -29.37 28.47 -9.48
CA SER A 455 -30.24 29.59 -9.87
C SER A 455 -29.85 30.17 -11.24
N PRO A 456 -30.54 29.84 -12.35
CA PRO A 456 -30.34 30.54 -13.60
C PRO A 456 -30.84 31.98 -13.46
N HIS A 457 -29.92 32.96 -13.56
CA HIS A 457 -30.26 34.38 -13.53
C HIS A 457 -31.05 34.79 -14.78
N PHE A 458 -32.37 34.53 -14.78
CA PHE A 458 -33.31 35.10 -15.72
C PHE A 458 -33.51 36.60 -15.43
N SER A 459 -32.56 37.41 -15.90
CA SER A 459 -32.70 38.86 -15.99
C SER A 459 -33.79 39.20 -17.01
N THR A 460 -35.03 39.29 -16.55
CA THR A 460 -36.17 39.78 -17.36
C THR A 460 -36.04 41.28 -17.60
N ALA A 461 -35.33 41.64 -18.68
CA ALA A 461 -35.18 43.02 -19.12
C ALA A 461 -36.56 43.62 -19.48
N LYS A 462 -37.11 44.47 -18.61
CA LYS A 462 -38.32 45.25 -18.87
C LYS A 462 -38.10 46.18 -20.07
N ARG A 463 -38.61 45.78 -21.23
CA ARG A 463 -38.61 46.58 -22.46
C ARG A 463 -39.49 47.83 -22.26
N ARG A 464 -38.88 48.97 -21.98
CA ARG A 464 -39.57 50.28 -21.98
C ARG A 464 -40.10 50.55 -23.40
N LYS A 465 -41.41 50.82 -23.52
CA LYS A 465 -41.94 51.54 -24.69
C LYS A 465 -41.46 52.99 -24.61
N MET A 466 -41.00 53.52 -25.74
CA MET A 466 -41.01 54.95 -26.03
C MET A 466 -41.79 55.18 -27.32
N ALA A 467 -42.55 56.28 -27.34
CA ALA A 467 -43.25 56.93 -28.46
C ALA A 467 -43.63 56.04 -29.66
#